data_AF-A0A6P2A832-F1
#
_entry.id   AF-A0A6P2A832-F1
#
_cell.length_a   1.000
_cell.length_b   1.000
_cell.length_c   1.000
_cell.angle_alpha   90.00
_cell.angle_beta   90.00
_cell.angle_gamma   90.00
#
_symmetry.space_group_name_H-M   'P 1'
#
loop_
_entity.id
_entity.type
_entity.pdbx_description
1 polymer ?
#
loop_
_entity_poly.entity_id
_entity_poly.type
_entity_poly.pdbx_seq_one_letter_code
_entity_poly.pdbx_strand_id
1 'polypeptide(L)'
;MSNIVQLRAAKIPLVGNIAVHYWLVIWQNQSVERWEVWQRANCCQYSWGHLHKNLLQYSQGVGNGDSWLEAQWLDSEADLLINTIKNSPEIYPYKYKYRYWPGPNSNTYVQWVLNEAKTNHYLSYLGLGKNYQPGKIFNFLSTN
;
A
#
# COMPACT_ATOMS: atom_id res chain seq x y z
N MET A 1 -20.89 -2.71 15.02
CA MET A 1 -19.67 -3.47 14.65
C MET A 1 -18.56 -2.46 14.45
N SER A 2 -17.36 -2.72 14.98
CA SER A 2 -16.22 -1.80 14.83
C SER A 2 -15.65 -1.89 13.42
N ASN A 3 -15.26 -0.74 12.87
CA ASN A 3 -14.52 -0.66 11.61
C ASN A 3 -13.03 -0.74 11.90
N ILE A 4 -12.29 -1.57 11.15
CA ILE A 4 -10.86 -1.76 11.37
C ILE A 4 -10.12 -1.62 10.05
N VAL A 5 -9.02 -0.90 10.06
CA VAL A 5 -8.03 -0.94 8.97
C VAL A 5 -6.72 -1.47 9.51
N GLN A 6 -6.14 -2.43 8.81
CA GLN A 6 -4.83 -3.00 9.13
C GLN A 6 -3.84 -2.64 8.04
N LEU A 7 -2.66 -2.17 8.45
CA LEU A 7 -1.47 -2.11 7.62
C LEU A 7 -0.74 -3.43 7.75
N ARG A 8 -0.53 -4.11 6.63
CA ARG A 8 0.18 -5.38 6.59
C ARG A 8 1.40 -5.28 5.70
N ALA A 9 2.38 -6.12 5.98
CA ALA A 9 3.58 -6.22 5.19
C ALA A 9 4.06 -7.67 5.06
N ALA A 10 4.82 -7.93 3.99
CA ALA A 10 5.56 -9.17 3.79
C ALA A 10 6.93 -8.88 3.16
N LYS A 11 7.87 -9.79 3.39
CA LYS A 11 9.17 -9.77 2.74
C LYS A 11 9.02 -10.10 1.26
N ILE A 12 9.74 -9.37 0.41
CA ILE A 12 9.80 -9.67 -1.02
C ILE A 12 10.78 -10.84 -1.23
N PRO A 13 10.47 -11.85 -2.06
CA PRO A 13 11.41 -12.91 -2.41
C PRO A 13 12.76 -12.35 -2.90
N LEU A 14 13.88 -12.98 -2.52
CA LEU A 14 15.26 -12.66 -2.91
C LEU A 14 15.83 -11.31 -2.41
N VAL A 15 14.99 -10.33 -2.09
CA VAL A 15 15.41 -8.99 -1.59
C VAL A 15 14.79 -8.64 -0.23
N GLY A 16 14.20 -9.60 0.46
CA GLY A 16 13.43 -9.41 1.70
C GLY A 16 14.22 -8.87 2.90
N ASN A 17 15.55 -8.79 2.80
CA ASN A 17 16.41 -8.13 3.79
C ASN A 17 16.52 -6.61 3.57
N ILE A 18 16.12 -6.11 2.39
CA ILE A 18 16.24 -4.69 2.00
C ILE A 18 14.93 -4.06 1.53
N ALA A 19 13.87 -4.85 1.31
CA ALA A 19 12.58 -4.35 0.86
C ALA A 19 11.40 -5.17 1.38
N VAL A 20 10.32 -4.46 1.74
CA VAL A 20 9.02 -5.05 2.08
C VAL A 20 7.93 -4.54 1.13
N HIS A 21 6.87 -5.32 1.00
CA HIS A 21 5.66 -4.94 0.27
C HIS A 21 4.55 -4.65 1.27
N TYR A 22 4.03 -3.43 1.30
CA TYR A 22 2.90 -3.03 2.15
C TYR A 22 1.55 -3.12 1.41
N TRP A 23 0.49 -3.42 2.15
CA TRP A 23 -0.91 -3.32 1.70
C TRP A 23 -1.84 -2.99 2.86
N LEU A 24 -3.09 -2.68 2.54
CA LEU A 24 -4.12 -2.34 3.51
C LEU A 24 -5.23 -3.38 3.51
N VAL A 25 -5.78 -3.68 4.69
CA VAL A 25 -6.93 -4.58 4.86
C VAL A 25 -8.03 -3.85 5.62
N ILE A 26 -9.23 -3.82 5.06
CA ILE A 26 -10.44 -3.29 5.69
C ILE A 26 -11.23 -4.46 6.28
N TRP A 27 -11.61 -4.33 7.55
CA TRP A 27 -12.63 -5.16 8.19
C TRP A 27 -13.85 -4.28 8.48
N GLN A 28 -14.96 -4.56 7.82
CA GLN A 28 -16.20 -3.80 7.97
C GLN A 28 -17.40 -4.68 7.63
N ASN A 29 -18.45 -4.65 8.46
CA ASN A 29 -19.72 -5.37 8.22
C ASN A 29 -19.54 -6.86 7.86
N GLN A 30 -18.69 -7.58 8.61
CA GLN A 30 -18.35 -9.00 8.36
C GLN A 30 -17.62 -9.27 7.03
N SER A 31 -17.25 -8.23 6.28
CA SER A 31 -16.44 -8.34 5.08
C SER A 31 -14.98 -7.99 5.36
N VAL A 32 -14.08 -8.63 4.61
CA VAL A 32 -12.65 -8.36 4.62
C VAL A 32 -12.22 -8.03 3.21
N GLU A 33 -11.61 -6.85 3.04
CA GLU A 33 -11.12 -6.39 1.74
C GLU A 33 -9.63 -6.07 1.83
N ARG A 34 -8.83 -6.70 0.97
CA ARG A 34 -7.43 -6.35 0.76
C ARG A 34 -7.31 -5.37 -0.39
N TRP A 35 -6.54 -4.31 -0.18
CA TRP A 35 -6.26 -3.28 -1.17
C TRP A 35 -4.76 -3.10 -1.35
N GLU A 36 -4.28 -3.24 -2.58
CA GLU A 36 -2.86 -3.15 -2.88
C GLU A 36 -2.57 -2.66 -4.29
N VAL A 37 -1.32 -2.23 -4.50
CA VAL A 37 -0.78 -2.01 -5.85
C VAL A 37 0.17 -3.15 -6.22
N TRP A 38 -0.01 -3.74 -7.40
CA TRP A 38 0.76 -4.90 -7.88
C TRP A 38 1.52 -4.60 -9.17
N GLN A 39 2.64 -5.30 -9.39
CA GLN A 39 3.51 -5.07 -10.56
C GLN A 39 2.82 -5.33 -11.91
N ARG A 40 1.82 -6.21 -11.94
CA ARG A 40 1.04 -6.53 -13.14
C ARG A 40 -0.34 -5.89 -13.01
N ALA A 41 -0.76 -5.18 -14.06
CA ALA A 41 -2.07 -4.56 -14.10
C ALA A 41 -3.18 -5.58 -14.40
N ASN A 42 -4.42 -5.23 -14.04
CA ASN A 42 -5.66 -5.93 -14.40
C ASN A 42 -5.68 -7.44 -14.08
N CYS A 43 -5.17 -7.82 -12.91
CA CYS A 43 -5.00 -9.23 -12.52
C CYS A 43 -6.21 -9.88 -11.84
N CYS A 44 -7.24 -9.11 -11.48
CA CYS A 44 -8.47 -9.64 -10.88
C CYS A 44 -9.70 -8.80 -11.28
N GLN A 45 -10.91 -9.31 -10.97
CA GLN A 45 -12.19 -8.66 -11.28
C GLN A 45 -12.25 -7.19 -10.86
N TYR A 46 -11.67 -6.86 -9.69
CA TYR A 46 -11.65 -5.50 -9.15
C TYR A 46 -10.24 -4.92 -9.27
N SER A 47 -9.87 -4.56 -10.50
CA SER A 47 -8.61 -3.91 -10.83
C SER A 47 -8.85 -2.57 -11.51
N TRP A 48 -8.02 -1.59 -11.17
CA TRP A 48 -7.94 -0.29 -11.82
C TRP A 48 -6.48 -0.05 -12.20
N GLY A 49 -6.05 -0.64 -13.31
CA GLY A 49 -4.63 -0.74 -13.64
C GLY A 49 -3.90 -1.64 -12.66
N HIS A 50 -2.90 -1.09 -11.98
CA HIS A 50 -2.08 -1.75 -10.95
C HIS A 50 -2.70 -1.72 -9.56
N LEU A 51 -3.78 -0.95 -9.32
CA LEU A 51 -4.51 -0.98 -8.06
C LEU A 51 -5.51 -2.13 -8.09
N HIS A 52 -5.54 -2.92 -7.03
CA HIS A 52 -6.39 -4.10 -6.93
C HIS A 52 -7.13 -4.16 -5.60
N LYS A 53 -8.35 -4.68 -5.66
CA LYS A 53 -9.09 -5.18 -4.51
C LYS A 53 -9.14 -6.71 -4.57
N ASN A 54 -8.77 -7.36 -3.46
CA ASN A 54 -8.82 -8.81 -3.26
C ASN A 54 -8.06 -9.60 -4.35
N LEU A 55 -6.90 -9.10 -4.80
CA LEU A 55 -6.03 -9.87 -5.69
C LEU A 55 -5.53 -11.16 -5.02
N LEU A 56 -5.14 -11.06 -3.74
CA LEU A 56 -4.75 -12.16 -2.87
C LEU A 56 -5.62 -12.19 -1.61
N GLN A 57 -5.53 -13.27 -0.83
CA GLN A 57 -6.16 -13.33 0.50
C GLN A 57 -5.55 -12.27 1.43
N TYR A 58 -6.33 -11.82 2.42
CA TYR A 58 -5.98 -10.65 3.25
C TYR A 58 -4.66 -10.81 4.02
N SER A 59 -4.35 -12.02 4.49
CA SER A 59 -3.13 -12.37 5.24
C SER A 59 -2.03 -12.96 4.38
N GLN A 60 -2.28 -13.23 3.10
CA GLN A 60 -1.32 -13.90 2.23
C GLN A 60 -0.12 -12.99 1.94
N GLY A 61 1.10 -13.51 2.10
CA GLY A 61 2.33 -12.80 1.71
C GLY A 61 2.47 -12.65 0.18
N VAL A 62 3.63 -12.17 -0.26
CA VAL A 62 3.91 -11.90 -1.68
C VAL A 62 4.89 -12.90 -2.32
N GLY A 63 4.97 -14.11 -1.74
CA GLY A 63 5.75 -15.22 -2.26
C GLY A 63 6.81 -15.80 -1.30
N ASN A 64 7.13 -15.11 -0.20
CA ASN A 64 8.13 -15.59 0.78
C ASN A 64 7.59 -15.51 2.23
N GLY A 65 6.76 -16.49 2.60
CA GLY A 65 6.23 -16.63 3.96
C GLY A 65 5.01 -15.75 4.25
N ASP A 66 4.64 -15.75 5.53
CA ASP A 66 3.45 -15.05 6.02
C ASP A 66 3.63 -13.53 6.04
N SER A 67 2.50 -12.83 6.01
CA SER A 67 2.46 -11.41 6.31
C SER A 67 2.41 -11.15 7.81
N TRP A 68 2.90 -9.99 8.25
CA TRP A 68 2.68 -9.50 9.60
C TRP A 68 1.77 -8.26 9.62
N LEU A 69 1.22 -7.97 10.80
CA LEU A 69 0.49 -6.74 11.10
C LEU A 69 1.50 -5.68 11.56
N GLU A 70 1.58 -4.57 10.83
CA GLU A 70 2.46 -3.44 11.18
C GLU A 70 1.74 -2.42 12.07
N ALA A 71 0.48 -2.12 11.74
CA ALA A 71 -0.34 -1.16 12.47
C ALA A 71 -1.84 -1.45 12.27
N GLN A 72 -2.65 -0.93 13.19
CA GLN A 72 -4.11 -1.08 13.15
C GLN A 72 -4.77 0.22 13.60
N TRP A 73 -5.83 0.61 12.90
CA TRP A 73 -6.71 1.73 13.24
C TRP A 73 -8.12 1.21 13.48
N LEU A 74 -8.84 1.87 14.40
CA LEU A 74 -10.19 1.50 14.82
C LEU A 74 -11.14 2.68 14.60
N ASP A 75 -12.41 2.33 14.34
CA ASP A 75 -13.57 3.23 14.32
C ASP A 75 -13.31 4.54 13.54
N SER A 76 -13.32 5.71 14.19
CA SER A 76 -13.22 7.00 13.49
C SER A 76 -11.93 7.17 12.69
N GLU A 77 -10.80 6.64 13.17
CA GLU A 77 -9.54 6.65 12.42
C GLU A 77 -9.58 5.67 11.25
N ALA A 78 -10.19 4.50 11.46
CA ALA A 78 -10.42 3.54 10.39
C ALA A 78 -11.34 4.11 9.30
N ASP A 79 -12.36 4.89 9.66
CA ASP A 79 -13.32 5.47 8.72
C ASP A 79 -12.65 6.42 7.73
N LEU A 80 -11.69 7.24 8.19
CA LEU A 80 -10.90 8.13 7.32
C LEU A 80 -10.08 7.33 6.29
N LEU A 81 -9.45 6.25 6.74
CA LEU A 81 -8.71 5.34 5.88
C LEU A 81 -9.63 4.61 4.90
N ILE A 82 -10.75 4.07 5.37
CA ILE A 82 -11.73 3.36 4.53
C ILE A 82 -12.24 4.28 3.43
N ASN A 83 -12.59 5.53 3.76
CA ASN A 83 -13.03 6.50 2.77
C ASN A 83 -11.96 6.75 1.71
N THR A 84 -10.70 6.92 2.12
CA THR A 84 -9.58 7.13 1.20
C THR A 84 -9.34 5.90 0.31
N ILE A 85 -9.30 4.70 0.90
CA ILE A 85 -9.05 3.44 0.19
C ILE A 85 -10.16 3.17 -0.83
N LYS A 86 -11.43 3.30 -0.44
CA LYS A 86 -12.57 3.01 -1.32
C LYS A 86 -12.69 4.01 -2.48
N ASN A 87 -12.25 5.26 -2.29
CA ASN A 87 -12.19 6.26 -3.36
C ASN A 87 -10.92 6.15 -4.22
N SER A 88 -9.90 5.40 -3.80
CA SER A 88 -8.62 5.29 -4.50
C SER A 88 -8.70 4.88 -5.99
N PRO A 89 -9.69 4.09 -6.48
CA PRO A 89 -9.89 3.88 -7.91
C PRO A 89 -9.99 5.17 -8.71
N GLU A 90 -10.65 6.19 -8.16
CA GLU A 90 -10.84 7.48 -8.82
C GLU A 90 -9.65 8.41 -8.57
N ILE A 91 -9.22 8.54 -7.32
CA ILE A 91 -8.31 9.60 -6.90
C ILE A 91 -6.83 9.21 -6.80
N TYR A 92 -6.47 7.91 -6.79
CA TYR A 92 -5.06 7.53 -6.75
C TYR A 92 -4.37 7.86 -8.08
N PRO A 93 -3.35 8.75 -8.10
CA PRO A 93 -2.80 9.29 -9.34
C PRO A 93 -1.91 8.31 -10.10
N TYR A 94 -1.42 7.24 -9.45
CA TYR A 94 -0.45 6.31 -10.07
C TYR A 94 -1.03 4.93 -10.36
N LYS A 95 -2.36 4.78 -10.35
CA LYS A 95 -3.01 3.48 -10.62
C LYS A 95 -2.60 2.83 -11.95
N TYR A 96 -2.18 3.60 -12.95
CA TYR A 96 -1.71 3.10 -14.25
C TYR A 96 -0.18 3.13 -14.43
N LYS A 97 0.60 3.30 -13.36
CA LYS A 97 2.07 3.33 -13.42
C LYS A 97 2.66 2.47 -12.31
N TYR A 98 3.64 1.64 -12.66
CA TYR A 98 4.41 0.86 -11.68
C TYR A 98 5.91 0.92 -11.96
N ARG A 99 6.70 1.13 -10.92
CA ARG A 99 8.17 1.00 -10.95
C ARG A 99 8.66 0.44 -9.62
N TYR A 100 9.48 -0.62 -9.67
CA TYR A 100 10.08 -1.20 -8.47
C TYR A 100 10.88 -0.17 -7.65
N TRP A 101 11.66 0.68 -8.31
CA TRP A 101 12.41 1.78 -7.68
C TRP A 101 12.53 3.01 -8.61
N PRO A 102 12.46 4.24 -8.09
CA PRO A 102 12.11 4.62 -6.71
C PRO A 102 10.59 4.67 -6.47
N GLY A 103 9.78 4.02 -7.30
CA GLY A 103 8.31 4.14 -7.31
C GLY A 103 7.78 4.81 -8.58
N PRO A 104 6.45 4.88 -8.77
CA PRO A 104 5.43 4.48 -7.79
C PRO A 104 5.24 2.95 -7.73
N ASN A 105 5.03 2.41 -6.52
CA ASN A 105 4.80 0.99 -6.26
C ASN A 105 3.78 0.80 -5.10
N SER A 106 3.71 -0.41 -4.52
CA SER A 106 2.85 -0.70 -3.36
C SER A 106 3.09 0.21 -2.16
N ASN A 107 4.36 0.47 -1.84
CA ASN A 107 4.73 1.32 -0.72
C ASN A 107 4.37 2.79 -0.98
N THR A 108 4.47 3.24 -2.24
CA THR A 108 3.96 4.56 -2.65
C THR A 108 2.46 4.67 -2.42
N TYR A 109 1.69 3.66 -2.84
CA TYR A 109 0.24 3.65 -2.66
C TYR A 109 -0.16 3.72 -1.19
N VAL A 110 0.43 2.86 -0.36
CA VAL A 110 0.10 2.82 1.06
C VAL A 110 0.49 4.13 1.76
N GLN A 111 1.69 4.66 1.52
CA GLN A 111 2.08 5.94 2.12
C GLN A 111 1.18 7.09 1.62
N TRP A 112 0.76 7.06 0.36
CA TRP A 112 -0.21 8.02 -0.16
C TRP A 112 -1.56 7.93 0.57
N VAL A 113 -2.12 6.73 0.78
CA VAL A 113 -3.35 6.55 1.56
C VAL A 113 -3.20 7.09 2.99
N LEU A 114 -2.09 6.78 3.66
CA LEU A 114 -1.81 7.24 5.02
C LEU A 114 -1.74 8.78 5.09
N ASN A 115 -1.20 9.43 4.06
CA ASN A 115 -1.10 10.89 3.96
C ASN A 115 -2.46 11.53 3.68
N GLU A 116 -3.23 11.01 2.71
CA GLU A 116 -4.56 11.53 2.36
C GLU A 116 -5.56 11.38 3.51
N ALA A 117 -5.49 10.27 4.24
CA ALA A 117 -6.28 10.05 5.46
C ALA A 117 -5.75 10.82 6.68
N LYS A 118 -4.67 11.62 6.52
CA LYS A 118 -4.05 12.45 7.56
C LYS A 118 -3.63 11.67 8.81
N THR A 119 -3.16 10.44 8.63
CA THR A 119 -2.59 9.66 9.74
C THR A 119 -1.20 10.20 10.10
N ASN A 120 -0.77 9.98 11.34
CA ASN A 120 0.60 10.27 11.79
C ASN A 120 1.58 9.10 11.53
N HIS A 121 1.18 8.10 10.73
CA HIS A 121 1.98 6.89 10.51
C HIS A 121 2.84 7.01 9.25
N TYR A 122 4.11 6.61 9.37
CA TYR A 122 5.06 6.57 8.27
C TYR A 122 5.57 5.15 8.10
N LEU A 123 5.58 4.66 6.85
CA LEU A 123 6.13 3.33 6.57
C LEU A 123 7.61 3.28 6.95
N SER A 124 8.08 2.09 7.34
CA SER A 124 9.49 1.86 7.66
C SER A 124 10.41 2.19 6.46
N TYR A 125 11.70 2.35 6.71
CA TYR A 125 12.68 2.60 5.65
C TYR A 125 12.80 1.42 4.66
N LEU A 126 12.35 0.22 5.05
CA LEU A 126 12.29 -0.96 4.17
C LEU A 126 11.15 -0.84 3.13
N GLY A 127 10.20 0.08 3.33
CA GLY A 127 9.17 0.43 2.36
C GLY A 127 9.74 1.24 1.19
N LEU A 128 10.61 0.65 0.38
CA LEU A 128 11.27 1.33 -0.74
C LEU A 128 10.21 1.92 -1.70
N GLY A 129 10.36 3.22 -1.98
CA GLY A 129 9.42 3.99 -2.82
C GLY A 129 8.28 4.69 -2.08
N LYS A 130 8.18 4.56 -0.74
CA LYS A 130 7.18 5.28 0.08
C LYS A 130 7.23 6.81 -0.08
N ASN A 131 8.39 7.38 -0.38
CA ASN A 131 8.62 8.82 -0.54
C ASN A 131 8.52 9.31 -1.99
N TYR A 132 7.99 8.50 -2.91
CA TYR A 132 7.89 8.89 -4.32
C TYR A 132 7.06 10.17 -4.50
N GLN A 133 7.67 11.19 -5.11
CA GLN A 133 7.04 12.45 -5.51
C GLN A 133 7.27 12.65 -7.01
N PRO A 134 6.24 12.96 -7.82
CA PRO A 134 6.43 13.30 -9.24
C PRO A 134 7.29 14.54 -9.38
N GLY A 135 8.22 14.55 -10.34
CA GLY A 135 8.95 15.76 -10.72
C GLY A 135 10.10 16.17 -9.81
N LYS A 136 10.28 15.56 -8.63
CA LYS A 136 11.54 15.70 -7.88
C LYS A 136 12.55 14.70 -8.42
N ILE A 137 13.39 15.15 -9.34
CA ILE A 137 14.64 14.48 -9.68
C ILE A 137 15.41 14.34 -8.36
N PHE A 138 15.70 13.11 -7.96
CA PHE A 138 16.59 12.85 -6.84
C PHE A 138 17.99 13.30 -7.25
N ASN A 139 18.41 14.50 -6.83
CA ASN A 139 19.80 14.92 -6.87
C ASN A 139 20.59 14.12 -5.82
N PHE A 140 20.85 12.85 -6.11
CA PHE A 140 22.00 12.17 -5.53
C PHE A 140 23.20 12.66 -6.34
N LEU A 141 23.96 13.59 -5.76
CA LEU A 141 25.29 14.11 -6.12
C LEU A 141 25.31 15.65 -6.04
N SER A 142 25.28 16.16 -4.82
CA SER A 142 25.98 17.40 -4.48
C SER A 142 26.46 17.31 -3.03
N THR A 143 27.52 16.56 -2.82
CA THR A 143 28.43 16.83 -1.71
C THR A 143 29.51 17.76 -2.24
N ASN A 144 29.67 18.88 -1.55
CA ASN A 144 30.69 19.91 -1.77
C ASN A 144 32.10 19.35 -1.94
#